data_AF-A0A418D4M3-F1
#
_entry.id   AF-A0A418D4M3-F1
#
_cell.length_a   1.000
_cell.length_b   1.000
_cell.length_c   1.000
_cell.angle_alpha   90.00
_cell.angle_beta   90.00
_cell.angle_gamma   90.00
#
_symmetry.space_group_name_H-M   'P 1'
#
loop_
_entity.id
_entity.type
_entity.pdbx_description
1 polymer ?
#
loop_
_entity_poly.entity_id
_entity_poly.type
_entity_poly.pdbx_seq_one_letter_code
_entity_poly.pdbx_strand_id
1 'polypeptide(L)'
;CETSDHISFEEDAIGVTYFKSKTDQTGSKRHDPRHPTQLTSRGIGQAVALLDNLEQQRQANCGRYPTVRPEEPDEDPDSASPIYDAFLETQGANGIHTMTNFSLSEFNVLWADVRTYFTKHWNVGSGRKSEVSARDMLLMLLTSMKHCGSWDVVAVTFKQHSPTFQKRTMSFAKALHPFVLRKYVATVGEKCSMALLTTSGHQFANFPFVRYATDVTFQQTNVPSGSYTEKKTYFSGKHSQYGHKVEVSVLPNGFAINCAAHYKGSVSDKAIFDDNLEFHVSALSKQATEDRIADHGVEGTNQWAVIADKESNGSCV
;
A
#
# COMPACT_ATOMS: atom_id res chain seq x y z
N CYS A 1 -29.29 -35.01 19.59
CA CYS A 1 -28.29 -35.86 18.92
C CYS A 1 -27.25 -34.95 18.31
N GLU A 2 -25.99 -35.26 18.52
CA GLU A 2 -24.86 -34.54 17.97
C GLU A 2 -24.81 -34.70 16.45
N THR A 3 -24.48 -33.61 15.76
CA THR A 3 -23.82 -33.68 14.45
C THR A 3 -22.39 -33.24 14.69
N SER A 4 -21.49 -34.20 14.92
CA SER A 4 -20.07 -33.92 15.07
C SER A 4 -19.50 -33.39 13.75
N ASP A 5 -19.11 -32.13 13.72
CA ASP A 5 -18.27 -31.62 12.64
C ASP A 5 -16.93 -32.37 12.67
N HIS A 6 -16.64 -33.13 11.62
CA HIS A 6 -15.41 -33.91 11.52
C HIS A 6 -14.21 -32.98 11.27
N ILE A 7 -13.58 -32.54 12.37
CA ILE A 7 -12.26 -31.91 12.35
C ILE A 7 -11.24 -33.00 11.94
N SER A 8 -10.74 -32.90 10.71
CA SER A 8 -9.60 -33.69 10.24
C SER A 8 -8.29 -32.97 10.59
N PHE A 9 -7.50 -33.56 11.49
CA PHE A 9 -6.13 -33.13 11.74
C PHE A 9 -5.22 -33.68 10.64
N GLU A 10 -4.39 -32.81 10.06
CA GLU A 10 -3.38 -33.16 9.07
C GLU A 10 -2.08 -32.50 9.54
N GLU A 11 -1.21 -33.28 10.19
CA GLU A 11 0.10 -32.83 10.65
C GLU A 11 1.09 -32.89 9.49
N ASP A 12 1.47 -31.72 8.97
CA ASP A 12 2.68 -31.56 8.18
C ASP A 12 3.80 -31.00 9.06
N ALA A 13 5.07 -31.17 8.65
CA ALA A 13 6.25 -31.17 9.53
C ALA A 13 6.64 -29.83 10.23
N ILE A 14 5.73 -28.84 10.26
CA ILE A 14 5.91 -27.50 10.87
C ILE A 14 4.76 -27.17 11.86
N GLY A 15 3.66 -27.94 11.89
CA GLY A 15 2.66 -27.89 12.98
C GLY A 15 1.66 -26.73 12.96
N VAL A 16 1.03 -26.46 11.81
CA VAL A 16 0.00 -25.41 11.63
C VAL A 16 -1.30 -25.99 11.05
N THR A 17 -2.47 -25.47 11.45
CA THR A 17 -3.81 -26.05 11.16
C THR A 17 -4.76 -25.03 10.51
N TYR A 18 -5.59 -25.45 9.55
CA TYR A 18 -6.28 -24.54 8.60
C TYR A 18 -7.74 -24.90 8.25
N PHE A 19 -8.59 -23.90 7.94
CA PHE A 19 -10.01 -24.03 7.52
C PHE A 19 -10.33 -23.20 6.23
N LYS A 20 -11.55 -23.29 5.63
CA LYS A 20 -11.80 -22.83 4.21
C LYS A 20 -13.27 -22.51 3.83
N SER A 21 -13.51 -21.52 2.93
CA SER A 21 -14.78 -21.32 2.15
C SER A 21 -14.53 -20.56 0.80
N LYS A 22 -15.56 -20.22 -0.04
CA LYS A 22 -15.36 -19.80 -1.47
C LYS A 22 -16.55 -19.09 -2.19
N THR A 23 -16.30 -18.09 -3.07
CA THR A 23 -17.10 -17.75 -4.32
C THR A 23 -16.39 -16.74 -5.29
N ASP A 24 -16.88 -16.57 -6.55
CA ASP A 24 -16.20 -15.87 -7.69
C ASP A 24 -17.07 -14.82 -8.48
N GLN A 25 -16.47 -13.87 -9.26
CA GLN A 25 -16.94 -13.32 -10.58
C GLN A 25 -16.04 -12.25 -11.30
N THR A 26 -16.46 -11.66 -12.45
CA THR A 26 -15.58 -11.22 -13.60
C THR A 26 -15.86 -9.86 -14.32
N GLY A 27 -14.84 -9.24 -14.97
CA GLY A 27 -14.92 -8.17 -16.03
C GLY A 27 -14.27 -6.79 -15.68
N SER A 28 -14.06 -5.77 -16.55
CA SER A 28 -13.88 -5.63 -18.04
C SER A 28 -13.25 -4.22 -18.40
N LYS A 29 -13.05 -3.79 -19.68
CA LYS A 29 -12.32 -2.53 -20.07
C LYS A 29 -12.70 -1.79 -21.39
N ARG A 30 -12.45 -0.45 -21.45
CA ARG A 30 -12.22 0.52 -22.61
C ARG A 30 -12.15 1.98 -22.05
N HIS A 31 -11.68 3.10 -22.67
CA HIS A 31 -10.72 3.46 -23.77
C HIS A 31 -10.29 4.97 -23.64
N ASP A 32 -9.45 5.52 -24.52
CA ASP A 32 -8.91 6.93 -24.55
C ASP A 32 -8.89 7.57 -25.97
N PRO A 33 -8.91 8.93 -26.17
CA PRO A 33 -7.74 9.64 -26.77
C PRO A 33 -7.46 11.14 -26.39
N ARG A 34 -6.26 11.43 -25.86
CA ARG A 34 -5.30 12.57 -26.08
C ARG A 34 -5.74 13.94 -26.68
N HIS A 35 -5.42 15.06 -26.00
CA HIS A 35 -4.29 16.01 -26.31
C HIS A 35 -4.32 17.31 -25.43
N PRO A 36 -3.18 17.97 -25.08
CA PRO A 36 -3.15 19.11 -24.14
C PRO A 36 -3.14 20.52 -24.76
N THR A 37 -3.77 21.50 -24.08
CA THR A 37 -3.81 22.93 -24.51
C THR A 37 -3.71 23.92 -23.33
N GLN A 38 -2.47 24.34 -23.01
CA GLN A 38 -2.14 25.23 -21.87
C GLN A 38 -2.82 24.79 -20.54
N LEU A 39 -3.02 25.71 -19.58
CA LEU A 39 -3.82 25.44 -18.38
C LEU A 39 -4.38 26.75 -17.82
N THR A 40 -5.69 26.90 -17.95
CA THR A 40 -6.52 28.03 -17.51
C THR A 40 -7.39 27.59 -16.33
N SER A 41 -8.00 28.53 -15.59
CA SER A 41 -9.01 28.23 -14.55
C SER A 41 -10.10 27.28 -15.06
N ARG A 42 -10.58 27.47 -16.29
CA ARG A 42 -11.53 26.57 -16.96
C ARG A 42 -10.98 25.17 -17.15
N GLY A 43 -9.71 25.03 -17.54
CA GLY A 43 -9.04 23.73 -17.67
C GLY A 43 -8.88 23.00 -16.33
N ILE A 44 -8.59 23.73 -15.24
CA ILE A 44 -8.56 23.18 -13.88
C ILE A 44 -9.95 22.66 -13.50
N GLY A 45 -11.00 23.47 -13.68
CA GLY A 45 -12.38 23.06 -13.37
C GLY A 45 -12.86 21.86 -14.19
N GLN A 46 -12.45 21.74 -15.46
CA GLN A 46 -12.75 20.58 -16.30
C GLN A 46 -12.00 19.31 -15.85
N ALA A 47 -10.76 19.44 -15.37
CA ALA A 47 -10.02 18.33 -14.77
C ALA A 47 -10.66 17.87 -13.46
N VAL A 48 -10.98 18.81 -12.54
CA VAL A 48 -11.63 18.52 -11.25
C VAL A 48 -12.97 17.81 -11.47
N ALA A 49 -13.84 18.32 -12.35
CA ALA A 49 -15.13 17.68 -12.64
C ALA A 49 -15.02 16.25 -13.21
N LEU A 50 -13.95 15.94 -13.94
CA LEU A 50 -13.66 14.57 -14.41
C LEU A 50 -13.19 13.67 -13.25
N LEU A 51 -12.41 14.21 -12.31
CA LEU A 51 -11.96 13.48 -11.13
C LEU A 51 -13.10 13.24 -10.14
N ASP A 52 -13.97 14.23 -9.92
CA ASP A 52 -15.16 14.11 -9.07
C ASP A 52 -16.12 13.02 -9.57
N ASN A 53 -16.25 12.85 -10.89
CA ASN A 53 -17.08 11.78 -11.47
C ASN A 53 -16.52 10.38 -11.16
N LEU A 54 -15.19 10.22 -11.24
CA LEU A 54 -14.49 8.99 -10.87
C LEU A 54 -14.49 8.76 -9.34
N GLU A 55 -14.53 9.83 -8.56
CA GLU A 55 -14.58 9.81 -7.09
C GLU A 55 -15.98 9.40 -6.60
N GLN A 56 -17.06 9.96 -7.14
CA GLN A 56 -18.43 9.55 -6.82
C GLN A 56 -18.66 8.05 -7.08
N GLN A 57 -18.06 7.51 -8.14
CA GLN A 57 -18.10 6.08 -8.46
C GLN A 57 -17.32 5.20 -7.47
N ARG A 58 -16.44 5.78 -6.65
CA ARG A 58 -15.66 5.11 -5.60
C ARG A 58 -16.25 5.31 -4.20
N GLN A 59 -16.73 6.50 -3.87
CA GLN A 59 -17.25 6.85 -2.54
C GLN A 59 -18.48 6.03 -2.13
N ALA A 60 -19.27 5.57 -3.11
CA ALA A 60 -20.35 4.59 -2.91
C ALA A 60 -19.91 3.30 -2.18
N ASN A 61 -18.60 2.98 -2.18
CA ASN A 61 -18.04 1.77 -1.57
C ASN A 61 -17.35 2.00 -0.20
N CYS A 62 -16.94 3.23 0.13
CA CYS A 62 -15.91 3.48 1.16
C CYS A 62 -16.41 4.07 2.50
N GLY A 63 -17.69 4.42 2.64
CA GLY A 63 -18.22 5.14 3.81
C GLY A 63 -18.36 4.32 5.12
N ARG A 64 -17.29 3.66 5.59
CA ARG A 64 -17.34 2.74 6.76
C ARG A 64 -16.35 2.98 7.90
N TYR A 65 -15.29 3.79 7.73
CA TYR A 65 -14.27 3.98 8.78
C TYR A 65 -13.82 5.46 8.90
N PRO A 66 -13.86 6.06 10.10
CA PRO A 66 -13.37 7.43 10.34
C PRO A 66 -11.98 7.45 11.00
N THR A 67 -11.10 8.33 10.51
CA THR A 67 -9.73 8.53 11.04
C THR A 67 -9.43 10.02 11.13
N VAL A 68 -9.30 10.58 12.34
CA VAL A 68 -8.93 12.00 12.54
C VAL A 68 -8.08 12.17 13.80
N ARG A 69 -7.01 12.97 13.70
CA ARG A 69 -6.30 13.61 14.82
C ARG A 69 -5.87 15.05 14.43
N PRO A 70 -5.56 15.95 15.39
CA PRO A 70 -5.31 17.37 15.11
C PRO A 70 -4.02 17.67 14.33
N GLU A 71 -3.96 18.86 13.73
CA GLU A 71 -2.79 19.42 13.03
C GLU A 71 -1.79 20.10 13.98
N GLU A 72 -0.54 20.24 13.52
CA GLU A 72 0.42 21.25 13.99
C GLU A 72 0.82 22.16 12.81
N PRO A 73 1.14 23.45 13.05
CA PRO A 73 1.46 24.42 12.00
C PRO A 73 2.87 24.25 11.39
N ASP A 74 3.05 24.78 10.18
CA ASP A 74 4.23 24.53 9.33
C ASP A 74 5.19 25.74 9.28
N GLU A 75 6.20 25.75 10.16
CA GLU A 75 7.21 26.83 10.26
C GLU A 75 8.45 26.59 9.37
N ASP A 76 8.27 26.52 8.04
CA ASP A 76 9.39 26.62 7.06
C ASP A 76 9.04 27.62 5.94
N PRO A 77 9.49 28.89 6.03
CA PRO A 77 9.04 29.94 5.12
C PRO A 77 9.78 30.00 3.78
N ASP A 78 10.86 29.24 3.57
CA ASP A 78 11.82 29.48 2.47
C ASP A 78 11.85 28.34 1.41
N SER A 79 10.81 27.51 1.38
CA SER A 79 10.57 26.53 0.31
C SER A 79 9.18 26.69 -0.34
N ALA A 80 9.00 27.83 -1.01
CA ALA A 80 7.83 28.12 -1.84
C ALA A 80 7.47 26.90 -2.72
N SER A 81 6.20 26.49 -2.67
CA SER A 81 5.71 25.26 -3.29
C SER A 81 4.58 25.60 -4.27
N PRO A 82 4.90 26.34 -5.35
CA PRO A 82 3.92 27.09 -6.14
C PRO A 82 2.91 26.22 -6.90
N ILE A 83 3.10 24.89 -6.94
CA ILE A 83 2.08 23.98 -7.45
C ILE A 83 1.10 23.64 -6.33
N TYR A 84 1.60 23.22 -5.17
CA TYR A 84 0.77 22.96 -3.99
C TYR A 84 -0.02 24.21 -3.55
N ASP A 85 0.66 25.34 -3.43
CA ASP A 85 0.11 26.62 -2.99
C ASP A 85 -1.02 27.06 -3.94
N ALA A 86 -0.80 27.02 -5.26
CA ALA A 86 -1.81 27.37 -6.26
C ALA A 86 -3.02 26.43 -6.27
N PHE A 87 -2.85 25.13 -5.98
CA PHE A 87 -3.98 24.21 -5.82
C PHE A 87 -4.78 24.50 -4.55
N LEU A 88 -4.10 24.81 -3.44
CA LEU A 88 -4.72 25.18 -2.17
C LEU A 88 -5.49 26.52 -2.28
N GLU A 89 -4.91 27.53 -2.94
CA GLU A 89 -5.58 28.81 -3.22
C GLU A 89 -6.81 28.65 -4.14
N THR A 90 -6.72 27.80 -5.17
CA THR A 90 -7.77 27.67 -6.20
C THR A 90 -8.92 26.75 -5.78
N GLN A 91 -8.65 25.71 -4.98
CA GLN A 91 -9.60 24.63 -4.68
C GLN A 91 -9.75 24.33 -3.17
N GLY A 92 -8.99 25.01 -2.30
CA GLY A 92 -9.00 24.80 -0.85
C GLY A 92 -8.55 23.40 -0.42
N ALA A 93 -8.80 23.07 0.85
CA ALA A 93 -8.51 21.75 1.42
C ALA A 93 -9.19 20.61 0.65
N ASN A 94 -10.38 20.85 0.10
CA ASN A 94 -11.12 19.88 -0.70
C ASN A 94 -10.37 19.50 -1.98
N GLY A 95 -9.70 20.44 -2.65
CA GLY A 95 -8.87 20.15 -3.82
C GLY A 95 -7.73 19.19 -3.52
N ILE A 96 -7.02 19.40 -2.40
CA ILE A 96 -5.94 18.51 -1.95
C ILE A 96 -6.49 17.10 -1.68
N HIS A 97 -7.66 16.98 -1.05
CA HIS A 97 -8.32 15.71 -0.80
C HIS A 97 -8.80 15.01 -2.09
N THR A 98 -9.48 15.74 -2.99
CA THR A 98 -9.90 15.20 -4.29
C THR A 98 -8.72 14.70 -5.11
N MET A 99 -7.55 15.35 -5.03
CA MET A 99 -6.34 14.93 -5.74
C MET A 99 -5.57 13.78 -5.07
N THR A 100 -5.59 13.65 -3.73
CA THR A 100 -4.64 12.74 -3.02
C THR A 100 -5.29 11.66 -2.15
N ASN A 101 -6.57 11.78 -1.80
CA ASN A 101 -7.26 11.11 -0.68
C ASN A 101 -6.82 11.56 0.73
N PHE A 102 -5.73 12.31 0.88
CA PHE A 102 -5.34 12.89 2.17
C PHE A 102 -6.10 14.19 2.36
N SER A 103 -6.75 14.36 3.52
CA SER A 103 -7.18 15.70 3.95
C SER A 103 -5.97 16.63 4.09
N LEU A 104 -6.21 17.95 4.16
CA LEU A 104 -5.13 18.94 4.29
C LEU A 104 -4.22 18.64 5.50
N SER A 105 -4.82 18.20 6.61
CA SER A 105 -4.12 17.81 7.84
C SER A 105 -3.26 16.56 7.67
N GLU A 106 -3.80 15.49 7.10
CA GLU A 106 -3.04 14.25 6.88
C GLU A 106 -1.91 14.46 5.86
N PHE A 107 -2.12 15.32 4.85
CA PHE A 107 -1.05 15.73 3.92
C PHE A 107 0.05 16.50 4.66
N ASN A 108 -0.32 17.45 5.53
CA ASN A 108 0.65 18.27 6.27
C ASN A 108 1.44 17.44 7.29
N VAL A 109 0.81 16.49 7.97
CA VAL A 109 1.51 15.51 8.84
C VAL A 109 2.48 14.65 8.03
N LEU A 110 2.05 14.12 6.87
CA LEU A 110 2.91 13.36 5.97
C LEU A 110 4.08 14.21 5.43
N TRP A 111 3.84 15.48 5.10
CA TRP A 111 4.86 16.42 4.66
C TRP A 111 5.87 16.73 5.77
N ALA A 112 5.41 17.04 6.98
CA ALA A 112 6.26 17.28 8.15
C ALA A 112 7.17 16.08 8.47
N ASP A 113 6.65 14.87 8.24
CA ASP A 113 7.39 13.62 8.38
C ASP A 113 8.47 13.42 7.30
N VAL A 114 8.21 13.74 6.03
CA VAL A 114 9.15 13.48 4.92
C VAL A 114 10.09 14.65 4.60
N ARG A 115 9.77 15.89 4.97
CA ARG A 115 10.55 17.10 4.57
C ARG A 115 12.02 16.99 4.97
N THR A 116 12.29 16.64 6.22
CA THR A 116 13.65 16.50 6.79
C THR A 116 14.47 15.39 6.12
N TYR A 117 13.81 14.37 5.57
CA TYR A 117 14.45 13.33 4.76
C TYR A 117 14.79 13.86 3.37
N PHE A 118 13.84 14.48 2.67
CA PHE A 118 14.08 14.98 1.31
C PHE A 118 15.12 16.10 1.24
N THR A 119 15.20 17.01 2.20
CA THR A 119 16.25 18.04 2.27
C THR A 119 17.67 17.45 2.30
N LYS A 120 17.82 16.17 2.68
CA LYS A 120 19.10 15.43 2.73
C LYS A 120 19.30 14.42 1.60
N HIS A 121 18.24 14.06 0.87
CA HIS A 121 18.25 12.93 -0.08
C HIS A 121 17.68 13.24 -1.47
N TRP A 122 17.15 14.45 -1.72
CA TRP A 122 16.59 14.87 -3.01
C TRP A 122 17.35 16.05 -3.61
N ASN A 123 17.65 16.00 -4.92
CA ASN A 123 18.42 17.00 -5.68
C ASN A 123 19.81 17.40 -5.13
N VAL A 124 20.31 16.75 -4.06
CA VAL A 124 21.66 16.98 -3.53
C VAL A 124 22.71 16.72 -4.62
N GLY A 125 23.60 17.70 -4.84
CA GLY A 125 24.61 17.66 -5.91
C GLY A 125 24.10 18.04 -7.31
N SER A 126 22.81 18.34 -7.50
CA SER A 126 22.31 18.83 -8.79
C SER A 126 22.76 20.28 -9.04
N GLY A 127 23.64 20.47 -10.03
CA GLY A 127 24.11 21.80 -10.46
C GLY A 127 23.03 22.73 -11.06
N ARG A 128 21.80 22.24 -11.23
CA ARG A 128 20.59 23.06 -11.49
C ARG A 128 19.57 22.78 -10.40
N LYS A 129 19.02 23.84 -9.79
CA LYS A 129 17.83 23.73 -8.92
C LYS A 129 16.65 23.19 -9.74
N SER A 130 15.82 22.36 -9.11
CA SER A 130 14.52 21.96 -9.68
C SER A 130 13.54 23.13 -9.61
N GLU A 131 12.75 23.32 -10.66
CA GLU A 131 11.64 24.30 -10.73
C GLU A 131 10.42 23.86 -9.90
N VAL A 132 10.45 22.62 -9.39
CA VAL A 132 9.37 21.96 -8.65
C VAL A 132 9.91 21.58 -7.27
N SER A 133 9.21 22.00 -6.20
CA SER A 133 9.61 21.77 -4.80
C SER A 133 9.46 20.29 -4.40
N ALA A 134 9.97 19.92 -3.22
CA ALA A 134 9.75 18.58 -2.68
C ALA A 134 8.29 18.37 -2.19
N ARG A 135 7.59 19.43 -1.76
CA ARG A 135 6.15 19.40 -1.42
C ARG A 135 5.29 19.27 -2.68
N ASP A 136 5.65 20.01 -3.73
CA ASP A 136 5.04 19.89 -5.06
C ASP A 136 5.19 18.45 -5.60
N MET A 137 6.41 17.88 -5.52
CA MET A 137 6.64 16.50 -5.93
C MET A 137 5.86 15.48 -5.09
N LEU A 138 5.60 15.74 -3.80
CA LEU A 138 4.73 14.90 -2.96
C LEU A 138 3.28 14.97 -3.45
N LEU A 139 2.73 16.15 -3.70
CA LEU A 139 1.40 16.31 -4.30
C LEU A 139 1.30 15.59 -5.65
N MET A 140 2.28 15.78 -6.53
CA MET A 140 2.35 15.13 -7.86
C MET A 140 2.43 13.60 -7.75
N LEU A 141 3.15 13.06 -6.77
CA LEU A 141 3.25 11.62 -6.51
C LEU A 141 1.93 11.05 -5.97
N LEU A 142 1.35 11.64 -4.91
CA LEU A 142 0.10 11.17 -4.33
C LEU A 142 -1.04 11.22 -5.36
N THR A 143 -1.11 12.28 -6.16
CA THR A 143 -2.06 12.40 -7.28
C THR A 143 -1.86 11.32 -8.33
N SER A 144 -0.61 10.98 -8.66
CA SER A 144 -0.30 9.88 -9.59
C SER A 144 -0.76 8.52 -9.06
N MET A 145 -0.67 8.29 -7.73
CA MET A 145 -1.09 7.05 -7.09
C MET A 145 -2.61 6.95 -6.87
N LYS A 146 -3.33 8.06 -6.62
CA LYS A 146 -4.81 8.06 -6.56
C LYS A 146 -5.45 7.74 -7.92
N HIS A 147 -4.90 8.32 -8.98
CA HIS A 147 -5.52 8.37 -10.31
C HIS A 147 -4.94 7.38 -11.33
N CYS A 148 -4.05 6.46 -10.92
CA CYS A 148 -3.53 5.28 -11.64
C CYS A 148 -4.06 5.09 -13.08
N GLY A 149 -3.34 5.64 -14.06
CA GLY A 149 -3.74 5.67 -15.47
C GLY A 149 -2.56 5.96 -16.40
N SER A 150 -2.80 6.58 -17.56
CA SER A 150 -1.68 7.12 -18.36
C SER A 150 -1.04 8.30 -17.64
N TRP A 151 0.29 8.35 -17.67
CA TRP A 151 1.07 9.51 -17.22
C TRP A 151 0.65 10.80 -17.92
N ASP A 152 0.13 10.72 -19.14
CA ASP A 152 -0.38 11.88 -19.89
C ASP A 152 -1.52 12.59 -19.14
N VAL A 153 -2.47 11.83 -18.58
CA VAL A 153 -3.66 12.39 -17.91
C VAL A 153 -3.24 13.18 -16.67
N VAL A 154 -2.37 12.60 -15.84
CA VAL A 154 -1.90 13.25 -14.61
C VAL A 154 -0.93 14.40 -14.91
N ALA A 155 -0.04 14.25 -15.89
CA ALA A 155 0.91 15.30 -16.26
C ALA A 155 0.23 16.58 -16.78
N VAL A 156 -0.90 16.44 -17.49
CA VAL A 156 -1.70 17.59 -17.95
C VAL A 156 -2.26 18.40 -16.79
N THR A 157 -2.76 17.76 -15.73
CA THR A 157 -3.21 18.43 -14.49
C THR A 157 -2.12 19.33 -13.88
N PHE A 158 -0.85 18.95 -14.02
CA PHE A 158 0.32 19.69 -13.50
C PHE A 158 1.02 20.57 -14.54
N LYS A 159 0.45 20.75 -15.75
CA LYS A 159 1.05 21.54 -16.85
C LYS A 159 2.40 20.99 -17.34
N GLN A 160 2.72 19.73 -17.05
CA GLN A 160 4.01 19.09 -17.32
C GLN A 160 4.00 18.26 -18.61
N HIS A 161 5.17 18.13 -19.23
CA HIS A 161 5.38 17.18 -20.32
C HIS A 161 5.47 15.75 -19.77
N SER A 162 4.62 14.83 -20.27
CA SER A 162 4.39 13.49 -19.69
C SER A 162 5.66 12.66 -19.43
N PRO A 163 6.60 12.45 -20.37
CA PRO A 163 7.89 11.80 -20.10
C PRO A 163 8.74 12.47 -18.99
N THR A 164 8.67 13.80 -18.87
CA THR A 164 9.38 14.55 -17.81
C THR A 164 8.70 14.36 -16.46
N PHE A 165 7.36 14.42 -16.43
CA PHE A 165 6.54 14.15 -15.26
C PHE A 165 6.78 12.74 -14.73
N GLN A 166 6.62 11.71 -15.57
CA GLN A 166 6.90 10.31 -15.23
C GLN A 166 8.31 10.15 -14.67
N LYS A 167 9.34 10.72 -15.32
CA LYS A 167 10.73 10.61 -14.85
C LYS A 167 10.93 11.27 -13.48
N ARG A 168 10.40 12.49 -13.25
CA ARG A 168 10.51 13.18 -11.95
C ARG A 168 9.75 12.41 -10.87
N THR A 169 8.48 12.05 -11.10
CA THR A 169 7.62 11.35 -10.13
C THR A 169 8.15 9.96 -9.77
N MET A 170 8.58 9.15 -10.75
CA MET A 170 9.18 7.84 -10.47
C MET A 170 10.54 7.95 -9.75
N SER A 171 11.32 9.00 -10.01
CA SER A 171 12.57 9.25 -9.28
C SER A 171 12.30 9.68 -7.82
N PHE A 172 11.26 10.48 -7.59
CA PHE A 172 10.84 10.91 -6.26
C PHE A 172 10.26 9.74 -5.44
N ALA A 173 9.43 8.89 -6.07
CA ALA A 173 8.93 7.66 -5.47
C ALA A 173 10.06 6.72 -5.02
N LYS A 174 11.10 6.55 -5.86
CA LYS A 174 12.29 5.75 -5.51
C LYS A 174 13.09 6.33 -4.34
N ALA A 175 13.17 7.65 -4.23
CA ALA A 175 13.78 8.31 -3.07
C ALA A 175 12.92 8.15 -1.80
N LEU A 176 11.59 8.26 -1.91
CA LEU A 176 10.66 8.18 -0.78
C LEU A 176 10.54 6.76 -0.18
N HIS A 177 10.55 5.74 -1.05
CA HIS A 177 10.17 4.37 -0.70
C HIS A 177 10.94 3.78 0.51
N PRO A 178 12.29 3.89 0.63
CA PRO A 178 13.02 3.40 1.80
C PRO A 178 12.61 4.09 3.11
N PHE A 179 12.32 5.40 3.07
CA PHE A 179 11.86 6.15 4.25
C PHE A 179 10.47 5.67 4.69
N VAL A 180 9.54 5.51 3.75
CA VAL A 180 8.17 5.07 4.05
C VAL A 180 8.16 3.65 4.63
N LEU A 181 8.87 2.69 4.00
CA LEU A 181 8.98 1.33 4.55
C LEU A 181 9.66 1.32 5.92
N ARG A 182 10.76 2.07 6.10
CA ARG A 182 11.42 2.11 7.41
C ARG A 182 10.49 2.68 8.48
N LYS A 183 9.86 3.84 8.23
CA LYS A 183 9.08 4.57 9.24
C LYS A 183 7.73 3.94 9.55
N TYR A 184 6.95 3.56 8.55
CA TYR A 184 5.56 3.13 8.74
C TYR A 184 5.36 1.61 8.76
N VAL A 185 6.35 0.82 8.35
CA VAL A 185 6.28 -0.65 8.35
C VAL A 185 7.27 -1.23 9.35
N ALA A 186 8.58 -1.15 9.09
CA ALA A 186 9.60 -1.79 9.93
C ALA A 186 9.63 -1.22 11.37
N THR A 187 9.60 0.12 11.54
CA THR A 187 9.58 0.74 12.89
C THR A 187 8.32 0.40 13.68
N VAL A 188 7.21 0.05 13.00
CA VAL A 188 5.98 -0.37 13.67
C VAL A 188 6.08 -1.84 14.07
N GLY A 189 6.60 -2.70 13.19
CA GLY A 189 6.90 -4.11 13.48
C GLY A 189 7.88 -4.31 14.63
N GLU A 190 8.87 -3.43 14.77
CA GLU A 190 9.83 -3.39 15.90
C GLU A 190 9.18 -3.00 17.23
N LYS A 191 8.16 -2.12 17.21
CA LYS A 191 7.51 -1.58 18.42
C LYS A 191 6.33 -2.41 18.90
N CYS A 192 5.60 -3.05 17.99
CA CYS A 192 4.41 -3.83 18.29
C CYS A 192 4.76 -5.28 18.65
N SER A 193 5.28 -5.48 19.86
CA SER A 193 5.40 -6.81 20.49
C SER A 193 4.01 -7.40 20.82
N MET A 194 3.93 -8.72 21.02
CA MET A 194 2.70 -9.37 21.48
C MET A 194 2.34 -8.95 22.90
N ALA A 195 3.33 -8.61 23.75
CA ALA A 195 3.09 -7.94 25.01
C ALA A 195 2.34 -6.61 24.86
N LEU A 196 2.73 -5.75 23.91
CA LEU A 196 2.05 -4.47 23.67
C LEU A 196 0.65 -4.66 23.06
N LEU A 197 0.50 -5.60 22.13
CA LEU A 197 -0.78 -5.94 21.52
C LEU A 197 -1.77 -6.46 22.56
N THR A 198 -1.35 -7.41 23.40
CA THR A 198 -2.15 -7.96 24.51
C THR A 198 -2.54 -6.89 25.54
N THR A 199 -1.57 -6.11 26.04
CA THR A 199 -1.82 -5.09 27.09
C THR A 199 -2.63 -3.90 26.60
N SER A 200 -2.71 -3.67 25.28
CA SER A 200 -3.57 -2.64 24.67
C SER A 200 -4.89 -3.17 24.12
N GLY A 201 -5.20 -4.47 24.28
CA GLY A 201 -6.45 -5.10 23.83
C GLY A 201 -6.54 -5.36 22.31
N HIS A 202 -5.43 -5.25 21.58
CA HIS A 202 -5.38 -5.46 20.13
C HIS A 202 -4.97 -6.89 19.80
N GLN A 203 -5.90 -7.83 19.90
CA GLN A 203 -5.71 -9.24 19.57
C GLN A 203 -6.82 -9.75 18.64
N PHE A 204 -6.58 -10.79 17.85
CA PHE A 204 -7.64 -11.45 17.08
C PHE A 204 -8.60 -12.16 18.04
N ALA A 205 -9.87 -11.79 18.02
CA ALA A 205 -10.85 -12.20 19.04
C ALA A 205 -10.99 -13.72 19.24
N ASN A 206 -10.82 -14.51 18.17
CA ASN A 206 -10.88 -15.98 18.21
C ASN A 206 -9.50 -16.64 18.36
N PHE A 207 -8.41 -15.89 18.18
CA PHE A 207 -7.04 -16.39 18.08
C PHE A 207 -6.04 -15.44 18.76
N PRO A 208 -6.11 -15.26 20.10
CA PRO A 208 -5.34 -14.23 20.82
C PRO A 208 -3.80 -14.41 20.76
N PHE A 209 -3.35 -15.58 20.33
CA PHE A 209 -1.96 -16.00 20.15
C PHE A 209 -1.41 -15.79 18.73
N VAL A 210 -2.23 -15.32 17.79
CA VAL A 210 -1.78 -14.94 16.44
C VAL A 210 -1.25 -13.50 16.48
N ARG A 211 -0.02 -13.29 15.99
CA ARG A 211 0.61 -11.97 15.97
C ARG A 211 0.16 -11.11 14.78
N TYR A 212 0.00 -11.70 13.61
CA TYR A 212 -0.42 -10.99 12.40
C TYR A 212 -1.18 -11.91 11.44
N ALA A 213 -1.97 -11.30 10.55
CA ALA A 213 -2.41 -11.94 9.32
C ALA A 213 -1.45 -11.55 8.18
N THR A 214 -1.29 -12.39 7.17
CA THR A 214 -0.59 -12.05 5.93
C THR A 214 -1.37 -12.51 4.71
N ASP A 215 -1.31 -11.75 3.63
CA ASP A 215 -2.01 -12.04 2.38
C ASP A 215 -1.21 -11.55 1.17
N VAL A 216 -1.39 -12.20 0.02
CA VAL A 216 -0.71 -11.89 -1.24
C VAL A 216 -1.66 -11.17 -2.19
N THR A 217 -1.63 -9.85 -2.13
CA THR A 217 -2.49 -8.99 -2.95
C THR A 217 -2.09 -9.03 -4.43
N PHE A 218 -3.04 -9.31 -5.33
CA PHE A 218 -2.83 -9.25 -6.79
C PHE A 218 -3.20 -7.88 -7.35
N GLN A 219 -2.24 -7.18 -7.96
CA GLN A 219 -2.44 -5.91 -8.64
C GLN A 219 -2.49 -6.11 -10.16
N GLN A 220 -3.67 -5.95 -10.77
CA GLN A 220 -3.84 -6.02 -12.22
C GLN A 220 -3.00 -4.93 -12.92
N THR A 221 -2.34 -5.30 -14.02
CA THR A 221 -1.65 -4.37 -14.93
C THR A 221 -2.27 -4.38 -16.33
N ASN A 222 -1.76 -3.52 -17.21
CA ASN A 222 -1.97 -3.68 -18.66
C ASN A 222 -1.04 -4.78 -19.18
N VAL A 223 -1.42 -5.43 -20.29
CA VAL A 223 -0.64 -6.50 -20.92
C VAL A 223 0.79 -6.00 -21.20
N PRO A 224 1.85 -6.68 -20.69
CA PRO A 224 3.22 -6.21 -20.90
C PRO A 224 3.63 -6.16 -22.38
N SER A 225 4.61 -5.33 -22.70
CA SER A 225 5.37 -5.39 -23.95
C SER A 225 6.29 -6.62 -23.98
N GLY A 226 6.92 -6.89 -25.14
CA GLY A 226 7.81 -8.05 -25.33
C GLY A 226 7.15 -9.25 -26.02
N SER A 227 7.76 -10.42 -25.87
CA SER A 227 7.30 -11.72 -26.39
C SER A 227 6.14 -12.32 -25.60
N TYR A 228 5.52 -13.38 -26.13
CA TYR A 228 4.52 -14.16 -25.38
C TYR A 228 5.11 -14.81 -24.11
N THR A 229 6.32 -15.35 -24.20
CA THR A 229 7.02 -16.02 -23.09
C THR A 229 7.25 -15.08 -21.91
N GLU A 230 7.70 -13.85 -22.17
CA GLU A 230 7.90 -12.83 -21.13
C GLU A 230 6.57 -12.44 -20.48
N LYS A 231 5.55 -12.14 -21.29
CA LYS A 231 4.20 -11.77 -20.82
C LYS A 231 3.59 -12.85 -19.95
N LYS A 232 3.71 -14.12 -20.34
CA LYS A 232 3.17 -15.27 -19.59
C LYS A 232 3.63 -15.28 -18.13
N THR A 233 4.85 -14.82 -17.82
CA THR A 233 5.33 -14.74 -16.43
C THR A 233 4.56 -13.75 -15.55
N TYR A 234 3.84 -12.79 -16.14
CA TYR A 234 2.97 -11.86 -15.40
C TYR A 234 1.50 -12.31 -15.34
N PHE A 235 1.13 -13.43 -15.96
CA PHE A 235 -0.25 -13.89 -16.03
C PHE A 235 -0.62 -14.75 -14.81
N SER A 236 -1.55 -14.27 -13.99
CA SER A 236 -2.18 -15.08 -12.94
C SER A 236 -3.24 -15.99 -13.54
N GLY A 237 -3.05 -17.31 -13.38
CA GLY A 237 -4.03 -18.32 -13.77
C GLY A 237 -5.35 -18.18 -13.01
N LYS A 238 -5.31 -17.86 -11.71
CA LYS A 238 -6.52 -17.64 -10.90
C LYS A 238 -7.36 -16.49 -11.43
N HIS A 239 -6.77 -15.31 -11.57
CA HIS A 239 -7.51 -14.09 -11.94
C HIS A 239 -7.74 -13.97 -13.45
N SER A 240 -7.12 -14.85 -14.26
CA SER A 240 -7.08 -14.78 -15.73
C SER A 240 -6.60 -13.42 -16.26
N GLN A 241 -5.62 -12.83 -15.57
CA GLN A 241 -5.17 -11.44 -15.77
C GLN A 241 -3.66 -11.31 -15.68
N TYR A 242 -3.11 -10.31 -16.37
CA TYR A 242 -1.73 -9.87 -16.17
C TYR A 242 -1.65 -8.95 -14.95
N GLY A 243 -0.60 -9.09 -14.15
CA GLY A 243 -0.40 -8.29 -12.94
C GLY A 243 0.88 -8.58 -12.18
N HIS A 244 0.97 -7.96 -11.01
CA HIS A 244 1.96 -8.23 -9.98
C HIS A 244 1.29 -8.83 -8.74
N LYS A 245 2.10 -9.39 -7.85
CA LYS A 245 1.70 -9.84 -6.52
C LYS A 245 2.58 -9.18 -5.46
N VAL A 246 2.01 -8.79 -4.33
CA VAL A 246 2.74 -8.24 -3.18
C VAL A 246 2.17 -8.84 -1.91
N GLU A 247 3.02 -9.47 -1.10
CA GLU A 247 2.65 -9.93 0.23
C GLU A 247 2.69 -8.76 1.23
N VAL A 248 1.68 -8.65 2.07
CA VAL A 248 1.57 -7.64 3.12
C VAL A 248 1.11 -8.31 4.42
N SER A 249 1.93 -8.19 5.48
CA SER A 249 1.61 -8.70 6.82
C SER A 249 1.07 -7.58 7.71
N VAL A 250 -0.06 -7.80 8.37
CA VAL A 250 -0.83 -6.79 9.11
C VAL A 250 -1.21 -7.28 10.50
N LEU A 251 -0.99 -6.43 11.50
CA LEU A 251 -1.30 -6.66 12.92
C LEU A 251 -2.81 -6.53 13.24
N PRO A 252 -3.29 -7.07 14.38
CA PRO A 252 -4.66 -6.86 14.87
C PRO A 252 -5.09 -5.39 15.01
N ASN A 253 -4.14 -4.47 15.19
CA ASN A 253 -4.39 -3.02 15.28
C ASN A 253 -4.38 -2.31 13.91
N GLY A 254 -4.34 -3.05 12.79
CA GLY A 254 -4.44 -2.53 11.43
C GLY A 254 -3.14 -2.00 10.82
N PHE A 255 -2.02 -1.99 11.55
CA PHE A 255 -0.73 -1.57 10.99
C PHE A 255 -0.03 -2.69 10.22
N ALA A 256 0.48 -2.36 9.03
CA ALA A 256 1.36 -3.24 8.27
C ALA A 256 2.75 -3.32 8.93
N ILE A 257 3.31 -4.53 8.98
CA ILE A 257 4.65 -4.82 9.51
C ILE A 257 5.57 -5.50 8.48
N ASN A 258 5.01 -5.91 7.33
CA ASN A 258 5.75 -6.30 6.14
C ASN A 258 5.11 -5.68 4.89
N CYS A 259 5.93 -5.49 3.87
CA CYS A 259 5.52 -5.29 2.48
C CYS A 259 6.65 -5.87 1.62
N ALA A 260 6.42 -7.05 1.06
CA ALA A 260 7.44 -7.76 0.29
C ALA A 260 7.79 -7.03 -1.03
N ALA A 261 8.81 -7.53 -1.72
CA ALA A 261 9.06 -7.15 -3.12
C ALA A 261 7.84 -7.48 -4.01
N HIS A 262 7.76 -6.85 -5.18
CA HIS A 262 6.71 -7.22 -6.14
C HIS A 262 7.12 -8.47 -6.94
N TYR A 263 6.26 -9.47 -6.89
CA TYR A 263 6.38 -10.69 -7.67
C TYR A 263 5.58 -10.55 -8.97
N LYS A 264 5.80 -11.47 -9.91
CA LYS A 264 5.05 -11.51 -11.16
C LYS A 264 3.76 -12.31 -10.97
N GLY A 265 2.69 -11.96 -11.68
CA GLY A 265 1.37 -12.58 -11.50
C GLY A 265 1.31 -14.10 -11.65
N SER A 266 2.27 -14.77 -12.31
CA SER A 266 2.30 -16.24 -12.43
C SER A 266 2.96 -16.97 -11.25
N VAL A 267 3.46 -16.27 -10.22
CA VAL A 267 4.03 -16.89 -9.02
C VAL A 267 2.89 -17.31 -8.07
N SER A 268 3.02 -18.47 -7.43
CA SER A 268 2.07 -18.94 -6.41
C SER A 268 2.30 -18.26 -5.07
N ASP A 269 1.24 -18.10 -4.30
CA ASP A 269 1.24 -17.30 -3.07
C ASP A 269 2.07 -17.97 -1.97
N LYS A 270 2.05 -19.31 -1.90
CA LYS A 270 2.99 -20.08 -1.07
C LYS A 270 4.46 -19.82 -1.45
N ALA A 271 4.79 -19.75 -2.74
CA ALA A 271 6.17 -19.51 -3.17
C ALA A 271 6.64 -18.07 -2.88
N ILE A 272 5.72 -17.14 -2.62
CA ILE A 272 6.02 -15.78 -2.16
C ILE A 272 6.28 -15.78 -0.64
N PHE A 273 5.40 -16.44 0.13
CA PHE A 273 5.57 -16.65 1.56
C PHE A 273 6.88 -17.42 1.90
N ASP A 274 7.20 -18.44 1.11
CA ASP A 274 8.43 -19.24 1.25
C ASP A 274 9.71 -18.42 0.94
N ASP A 275 9.66 -17.50 -0.03
CA ASP A 275 10.76 -16.56 -0.35
C ASP A 275 10.91 -15.46 0.72
N ASN A 276 9.82 -15.15 1.42
CA ASN A 276 9.74 -14.18 2.52
C ASN A 276 9.98 -14.81 3.92
N LEU A 277 10.46 -16.06 3.99
CA LEU A 277 10.59 -16.84 5.24
C LEU A 277 11.48 -16.18 6.30
N GLU A 278 12.51 -15.43 5.92
CA GLU A 278 13.37 -14.70 6.87
C GLU A 278 12.58 -13.67 7.69
N PHE A 279 11.67 -12.93 7.05
CA PHE A 279 10.74 -12.04 7.75
C PHE A 279 9.86 -12.84 8.69
N HIS A 280 9.25 -13.95 8.24
CA HIS A 280 8.32 -14.73 9.08
C HIS A 280 8.98 -15.32 10.32
N VAL A 281 10.16 -15.93 10.19
CA VAL A 281 10.90 -16.49 11.34
C VAL A 281 11.26 -15.40 12.35
N SER A 282 11.74 -14.24 11.88
CA SER A 282 12.06 -13.09 12.71
C SER A 282 10.81 -12.50 13.39
N ALA A 283 9.75 -12.27 12.62
CA ALA A 283 8.51 -11.65 13.07
C ALA A 283 7.65 -12.53 13.98
N LEU A 284 7.81 -13.86 13.95
CA LEU A 284 7.09 -14.77 14.83
C LEU A 284 7.88 -15.16 16.09
N SER A 285 9.20 -14.92 16.16
CA SER A 285 10.00 -15.27 17.35
C SER A 285 9.49 -14.55 18.61
N LYS A 286 9.16 -15.31 19.67
CA LYS A 286 8.75 -14.77 20.99
C LYS A 286 9.93 -14.03 21.64
N GLN A 287 9.67 -12.86 22.22
CA GLN A 287 10.65 -12.17 23.07
C GLN A 287 10.63 -12.78 24.48
N ALA A 288 11.77 -12.81 25.19
CA ALA A 288 11.87 -13.40 26.55
C ALA A 288 11.03 -12.72 27.65
N THR A 289 10.36 -11.60 27.32
CA THR A 289 9.34 -10.94 28.14
C THR A 289 7.93 -11.51 27.93
N GLU A 290 7.75 -12.38 26.93
CA GLU A 290 6.47 -12.84 26.43
C GLU A 290 6.17 -14.32 26.76
N ASP A 291 7.13 -15.07 27.31
CA ASP A 291 7.03 -16.48 27.75
C ASP A 291 5.83 -16.80 28.67
N ARG A 292 5.16 -15.76 29.19
CA ARG A 292 4.00 -15.84 30.10
C ARG A 292 2.67 -15.45 29.44
N ILE A 293 2.69 -15.06 28.17
CA ILE A 293 1.49 -14.77 27.39
C ILE A 293 0.99 -16.10 26.83
N ALA A 294 -0.23 -16.49 27.20
CA ALA A 294 -0.78 -17.79 26.83
C ALA A 294 -0.93 -17.96 25.32
N ASP A 295 -0.40 -19.07 24.80
CA ASP A 295 -0.54 -19.50 23.43
C ASP A 295 -1.20 -20.88 23.31
N HIS A 296 -1.57 -21.24 22.07
CA HIS A 296 -2.12 -22.54 21.70
C HIS A 296 -1.16 -23.31 20.79
N GLY A 297 0.15 -23.04 20.89
CA GLY A 297 1.18 -23.71 20.11
C GLY A 297 1.49 -25.12 20.62
N VAL A 298 2.25 -25.87 19.81
CA VAL A 298 2.87 -27.14 20.24
C VAL A 298 3.93 -26.84 21.31
N GLU A 299 3.94 -27.60 22.40
CA GLU A 299 4.90 -27.40 23.50
C GLU A 299 6.35 -27.39 22.98
N GLY A 300 7.07 -26.29 23.26
CA GLY A 300 8.47 -26.12 22.87
C GLY A 300 8.72 -25.17 21.69
N THR A 301 7.71 -24.68 20.97
CA THR A 301 7.93 -23.66 19.93
C THR A 301 8.03 -22.25 20.54
N ASN A 302 9.20 -21.61 20.36
CA ASN A 302 9.41 -20.21 20.78
C ASN A 302 8.87 -19.21 19.75
N GLN A 303 7.69 -19.48 19.19
CA GLN A 303 7.11 -18.72 18.08
C GLN A 303 5.62 -18.44 18.27
N TRP A 304 5.19 -17.31 17.74
CA TRP A 304 3.81 -16.89 17.57
C TRP A 304 3.17 -17.51 16.33
N ALA A 305 1.84 -17.46 16.24
CA ALA A 305 1.12 -17.89 15.05
C ALA A 305 0.90 -16.74 14.05
N VAL A 306 0.72 -17.11 12.78
CA VAL A 306 0.30 -16.26 11.65
C VAL A 306 -1.00 -16.84 11.05
N ILE A 307 -1.89 -15.97 10.56
CA ILE A 307 -3.03 -16.36 9.70
C ILE A 307 -2.70 -16.00 8.25
N ALA A 308 -3.04 -16.88 7.29
CA ALA A 308 -2.96 -16.63 5.86
C ALA A 308 -4.21 -17.19 5.14
N ASP A 309 -4.57 -16.67 3.95
CA ASP A 309 -5.72 -17.18 3.19
C ASP A 309 -5.43 -18.54 2.51
N LYS A 310 -6.46 -19.38 2.39
CA LYS A 310 -6.37 -20.75 1.86
C LYS A 310 -6.87 -20.83 0.43
N GLU A 311 -6.07 -20.26 -0.48
CA GLU A 311 -6.28 -20.18 -1.92
C GLU A 311 -6.40 -21.56 -2.64
N SER A 312 -7.61 -22.14 -2.58
CA SER A 312 -8.27 -22.81 -3.71
C SER A 312 -7.44 -23.78 -4.60
N ASN A 313 -7.28 -25.02 -4.13
CA ASN A 313 -6.86 -26.21 -4.90
C ASN A 313 -5.34 -26.40 -5.11
N GLY A 314 -4.56 -26.13 -4.07
CA GLY A 314 -3.33 -26.86 -3.77
C GLY A 314 -3.26 -27.11 -2.26
N SER A 315 -2.72 -28.24 -1.82
CA SER A 315 -2.33 -28.42 -0.42
C SER A 315 -1.19 -27.43 -0.12
N CYS A 316 -1.29 -26.70 0.99
CA CYS A 316 -0.22 -25.84 1.48
C CYS A 316 -0.01 -26.17 2.95
N VAL A 317 1.23 -26.61 3.21
CA VAL A 317 1.95 -26.73 4.48
C VAL A 317 1.79 -25.47 5.32
#